data_AF-A0A7K9YQ76-F1
#
_entry.id   AF-A0A7K9YQ76-F1
#
_cell.length_a   1.000
_cell.length_b   1.000
_cell.length_c   1.000
_cell.angle_alpha   90.00
_cell.angle_beta   90.00
_cell.angle_gamma   90.00
#
_symmetry.space_group_name_H-M   'P 1'
#
loop_
_entity.id
_entity.type
_entity.pdbx_description
1 polymer ?
#
loop_
_entity_poly.entity_id
_entity_poly.type
_entity_poly.pdbx_seq_one_letter_code
_entity_poly.pdbx_strand_id
1 'polypeptide(L)'
;LNTVSLQVLLQGRGAKVLGCCPQEDALWPDLTVLQHLEAYAAVRGVRAEDAAVLIIRITKALDLQKCLKTPVRRLSAGEARKLSFALSILGNPTVMLWDEPSVGMDVAGQRCLWKVIQAAVRSKERAAVLSTHCLEEAEMCDRVAVLVEGQLRYIGSPEELRRRFGMSYHLEVKPKDMRQSDALHSEILQLFPGAARQKRISSLLTYKISMEDALPLSQAFSKLEAAKQNFRLEEYSLSLHTLQQVFMDFSRDLEEPDLEAASEGSAEQGLLQP
;
A
#
# COMPACT_ATOMS: atom_id res chain seq x y z
N LEU A 1 9.51 -2.98 9.33
CA LEU A 1 8.24 -2.46 9.85
C LEU A 1 7.44 -3.64 10.38
N ASN A 2 7.83 -4.12 11.56
CA ASN A 2 7.16 -5.24 12.21
C ASN A 2 5.98 -4.69 13.02
N THR A 3 4.79 -5.11 12.64
CA THR A 3 3.72 -5.42 13.58
C THR A 3 3.24 -4.24 14.43
N VAL A 4 2.47 -3.32 13.84
CA VAL A 4 1.34 -2.74 14.60
C VAL A 4 0.32 -3.87 14.72
N SER A 5 0.57 -4.73 15.71
CA SER A 5 -0.25 -5.89 16.05
C SER A 5 -1.72 -5.46 16.16
N LEU A 6 -2.55 -5.93 15.23
CA LEU A 6 -4.02 -5.92 15.29
C LEU A 6 -4.58 -6.56 16.58
N GLN A 7 -3.70 -7.13 17.39
CA GLN A 7 -3.91 -7.68 18.73
C GLN A 7 -4.56 -6.70 19.71
N VAL A 8 -4.40 -5.38 19.53
CA VAL A 8 -5.03 -4.36 20.41
C VAL A 8 -6.56 -4.28 20.22
N LEU A 9 -7.10 -4.67 19.06
CA LEU A 9 -8.55 -4.61 18.79
C LEU A 9 -9.33 -5.84 19.31
N LEU A 10 -8.65 -6.90 19.76
CA LEU A 10 -9.28 -8.15 20.19
C LEU A 10 -9.88 -8.12 21.62
N GLN A 11 -9.79 -6.99 22.33
CA GLN A 11 -10.32 -6.87 23.71
C GLN A 11 -11.83 -6.55 23.79
N GLY A 12 -12.54 -6.45 22.66
CA GLY A 12 -13.98 -6.21 22.60
C GLY A 12 -14.83 -7.48 22.76
N ARG A 13 -15.79 -7.46 23.68
CA ARG A 13 -16.75 -8.56 23.92
C ARG A 13 -17.55 -8.90 22.65
N GLY A 14 -17.23 -10.02 21.99
CA GLY A 14 -18.10 -10.67 20.99
C GLY A 14 -17.37 -11.35 19.83
N ALA A 15 -16.95 -12.61 19.98
CA ALA A 15 -16.31 -13.41 18.92
C ALA A 15 -17.19 -13.69 17.68
N LYS A 16 -18.48 -13.34 17.70
CA LYS A 16 -19.41 -13.40 16.56
C LYS A 16 -19.28 -12.21 15.60
N VAL A 17 -18.61 -11.14 16.01
CA VAL A 17 -18.60 -9.85 15.31
C VAL A 17 -17.36 -9.71 14.42
N LEU A 18 -16.28 -10.45 14.71
CA LEU A 18 -14.95 -10.20 14.13
C LEU A 18 -14.40 -11.37 13.31
N GLY A 19 -13.99 -11.06 12.08
CA GLY A 19 -13.17 -11.91 11.20
C GLY A 19 -11.74 -11.40 11.13
N CYS A 20 -10.74 -12.27 11.21
CA CYS A 20 -9.33 -11.89 11.16
C CYS A 20 -8.53 -12.76 10.18
N CYS A 21 -7.69 -12.15 9.36
CA CYS A 21 -6.69 -12.80 8.52
C CYS A 21 -5.32 -12.20 8.88
N PRO A 22 -4.54 -12.82 9.78
CA PRO A 22 -3.21 -12.32 10.15
C PRO A 22 -2.19 -12.45 9.00
N GLN A 23 -1.05 -11.74 9.12
CA GLN A 23 0.03 -11.79 8.13
C GLN A 23 0.63 -13.19 8.00
N GLU A 24 0.66 -13.98 9.08
CA GLU A 24 1.09 -15.38 9.08
C GLU A 24 -0.11 -16.32 9.10
N ASP A 25 -0.11 -17.34 8.24
CA ASP A 25 -1.22 -18.27 8.12
C ASP A 25 -1.25 -19.25 9.30
N ALA A 26 -2.12 -18.97 10.29
CA ALA A 26 -2.32 -19.80 11.49
C ALA A 26 -3.14 -21.08 11.18
N LEU A 27 -2.59 -21.96 10.34
CA LEU A 27 -3.24 -23.17 9.85
C LEU A 27 -2.60 -24.44 10.42
N TRP A 28 -3.41 -25.47 10.65
CA TRP A 28 -2.94 -26.78 11.12
C TRP A 28 -2.39 -27.61 9.95
N PRO A 29 -1.09 -27.98 9.94
CA PRO A 29 -0.45 -28.58 8.75
C PRO A 29 -1.10 -29.90 8.28
N ASP A 30 -1.62 -30.69 9.21
CA ASP A 30 -2.15 -32.04 8.93
C ASP A 30 -3.65 -32.06 8.61
N LEU A 31 -4.37 -30.97 8.88
CA LEU A 31 -5.78 -30.87 8.51
C LEU A 31 -5.94 -30.48 7.05
N THR A 32 -6.98 -31.02 6.42
CA THR A 32 -7.38 -30.64 5.07
C THR A 32 -8.05 -29.27 5.04
N VAL A 33 -8.11 -28.66 3.86
CA VAL A 33 -8.85 -27.41 3.62
C VAL A 33 -10.31 -27.54 4.10
N LEU A 34 -10.98 -28.65 3.78
CA LEU A 34 -12.36 -28.88 4.22
C LEU A 34 -12.47 -28.98 5.73
N GLN A 35 -11.58 -29.74 6.39
CA GLN A 35 -11.59 -29.88 7.85
C GLN A 35 -11.37 -28.55 8.57
N HIS A 36 -10.52 -27.66 8.04
CA HIS A 36 -10.37 -26.30 8.59
C HIS A 36 -11.68 -25.52 8.54
N LEU A 37 -12.32 -25.53 7.36
CA LEU A 37 -13.56 -24.80 7.13
C LEU A 37 -14.70 -25.33 8.02
N GLU A 38 -14.83 -26.65 8.14
CA GLU A 38 -15.83 -27.28 9.01
C GLU A 38 -15.57 -26.96 10.48
N ALA A 39 -14.31 -27.07 10.94
CA ALA A 39 -13.93 -26.76 12.31
C ALA A 39 -14.20 -25.29 12.66
N TYR A 40 -13.79 -24.35 11.81
CA TYR A 40 -14.06 -22.92 12.04
C TYR A 40 -15.56 -22.59 11.95
N ALA A 41 -16.32 -23.22 11.05
CA ALA A 41 -17.77 -23.04 10.99
C ALA A 41 -18.44 -23.47 12.32
N ALA A 42 -18.03 -24.61 12.86
CA ALA A 42 -18.53 -25.10 14.14
C ALA A 42 -18.16 -24.16 15.30
N VAL A 43 -16.92 -23.69 15.37
CA VAL A 43 -16.47 -22.73 16.39
C VAL A 43 -17.22 -21.40 16.31
N ARG A 44 -17.57 -20.95 15.10
CA ARG A 44 -18.39 -19.73 14.88
C ARG A 44 -19.89 -19.96 15.15
N GLY A 45 -20.31 -21.18 15.47
CA GLY A 45 -21.70 -21.52 15.76
C GLY A 45 -22.61 -21.53 14.52
N VAL A 46 -22.04 -21.78 13.35
CA VAL A 46 -22.80 -21.95 12.10
C VAL A 46 -23.48 -23.32 12.11
N ARG A 47 -24.77 -23.37 11.79
CA ARG A 47 -25.51 -24.64 11.68
C ARG A 47 -24.93 -25.49 10.56
N ALA A 48 -24.90 -26.82 10.72
CA ALA A 48 -24.24 -27.72 9.77
C ALA A 48 -24.78 -27.59 8.33
N GLU A 49 -26.10 -27.42 8.18
CA GLU A 49 -26.76 -27.18 6.89
C GLU A 49 -26.29 -25.87 6.22
N ASP A 50 -26.19 -24.79 6.99
CA ASP A 50 -25.70 -23.49 6.50
C ASP A 50 -24.20 -23.53 6.21
N ALA A 51 -23.44 -24.27 7.03
CA ALA A 51 -22.00 -24.42 6.89
C ALA A 51 -21.65 -25.06 5.55
N ALA A 52 -22.32 -26.14 5.15
CA ALA A 52 -22.09 -26.80 3.87
C ALA A 52 -22.30 -25.82 2.69
N VAL A 53 -23.37 -25.03 2.71
CA VAL A 53 -23.67 -24.03 1.67
C VAL A 53 -22.62 -22.91 1.66
N LEU A 54 -22.24 -22.39 2.83
CA LEU A 54 -21.23 -21.34 2.96
C LEU A 54 -19.86 -21.81 2.48
N ILE A 55 -19.44 -23.02 2.85
CA ILE A 55 -18.17 -23.63 2.44
C ILE A 55 -18.11 -23.78 0.93
N ILE A 56 -19.16 -24.31 0.29
CA ILE A 56 -19.24 -24.44 -1.17
C ILE A 56 -19.13 -23.06 -1.83
N ARG A 57 -19.83 -22.06 -1.32
CA ARG A 57 -19.83 -20.70 -1.89
C ARG A 57 -18.44 -20.05 -1.78
N ILE A 58 -17.82 -20.08 -0.61
CA ILE A 58 -16.52 -19.44 -0.36
C ILE A 58 -15.42 -20.16 -1.16
N THR A 59 -15.40 -21.49 -1.16
CA THR A 59 -14.37 -22.26 -1.87
C THR A 59 -14.49 -22.13 -3.38
N LYS A 60 -15.71 -21.98 -3.90
CA LYS A 60 -15.93 -21.61 -5.31
C LYS A 60 -15.41 -20.21 -5.61
N ALA A 61 -15.69 -19.25 -4.74
CA ALA A 61 -15.33 -17.84 -4.94
C ALA A 61 -13.82 -17.58 -4.83
N LEU A 62 -13.07 -18.44 -4.13
CA LEU A 62 -11.60 -18.35 -3.98
C LEU A 62 -10.83 -19.37 -4.83
N ASP A 63 -11.53 -20.18 -5.64
CA ASP A 63 -10.95 -21.27 -6.44
C ASP A 63 -10.15 -22.29 -5.61
N LEU A 64 -10.75 -22.76 -4.50
CA LEU A 64 -10.17 -23.75 -3.58
C LEU A 64 -10.80 -25.16 -3.73
N GLN A 65 -11.74 -25.34 -4.65
CA GLN A 65 -12.52 -26.58 -4.77
C GLN A 65 -11.66 -27.82 -5.02
N LYS A 66 -10.60 -27.67 -5.83
CA LYS A 66 -9.68 -28.76 -6.17
C LYS A 66 -8.83 -29.21 -4.98
N CYS A 67 -8.69 -28.36 -3.97
CA CYS A 67 -7.77 -28.56 -2.85
C CYS A 67 -8.49 -28.92 -1.54
N LEU A 68 -9.82 -29.10 -1.58
CA LEU A 68 -10.64 -29.40 -0.39
C LEU A 68 -10.14 -30.58 0.44
N LYS A 69 -9.66 -31.65 -0.21
CA LYS A 69 -9.15 -32.87 0.43
C LYS A 69 -7.64 -32.86 0.63
N THR A 70 -6.97 -31.77 0.26
CA THR A 70 -5.52 -31.63 0.38
C THR A 70 -5.17 -31.13 1.78
N PRO A 71 -4.21 -31.76 2.50
CA PRO A 71 -3.71 -31.26 3.78
C PRO A 71 -2.94 -29.95 3.58
N VAL A 72 -3.03 -29.03 4.55
CA VAL A 72 -2.44 -27.68 4.44
C VAL A 72 -0.94 -27.72 4.13
N ARG A 73 -0.18 -28.66 4.70
CA ARG A 73 1.26 -28.82 4.43
C ARG A 73 1.62 -29.05 2.96
N ARG A 74 0.65 -29.39 2.10
CA ARG A 74 0.82 -29.62 0.66
C ARG A 74 0.29 -28.47 -0.20
N LEU A 75 -0.27 -27.42 0.40
CA LEU A 75 -0.75 -26.25 -0.32
C LEU A 75 0.42 -25.35 -0.72
N SER A 76 0.26 -24.66 -1.84
CA SER A 76 1.10 -23.50 -2.15
C SER A 76 0.85 -22.37 -1.15
N ALA A 77 1.80 -21.44 -1.03
CA ALA A 77 1.65 -20.26 -0.18
C ALA A 77 0.37 -19.47 -0.51
N GLY A 78 0.06 -19.28 -1.79
CA GLY A 78 -1.16 -18.60 -2.23
C GLY A 78 -2.45 -19.34 -1.86
N GLU A 79 -2.48 -20.68 -1.94
CA GLU A 79 -3.64 -21.48 -1.52
C GLU A 79 -3.83 -21.46 0.00
N ALA A 80 -2.73 -21.53 0.77
CA ALA A 80 -2.77 -21.38 2.23
C ALA A 80 -3.31 -19.99 2.61
N ARG A 81 -2.85 -18.93 1.95
CA ARG A 81 -3.36 -17.57 2.13
C ARG A 81 -4.84 -17.45 1.80
N LYS A 82 -5.29 -18.04 0.70
CA LYS A 82 -6.71 -18.09 0.33
C LYS A 82 -7.54 -18.79 1.40
N LEU A 83 -7.04 -19.88 1.99
CA LEU A 83 -7.71 -20.57 3.10
C LEU A 83 -7.77 -19.66 4.34
N SER A 84 -6.67 -19.03 4.74
CA SER A 84 -6.63 -18.09 5.87
C SER A 84 -7.66 -16.96 5.70
N PHE A 85 -7.72 -16.36 4.52
CA PHE A 85 -8.75 -15.38 4.18
C PHE A 85 -10.17 -15.98 4.23
N ALA A 86 -10.38 -17.18 3.71
CA ALA A 86 -11.67 -17.88 3.75
C ALA A 86 -12.20 -18.05 5.18
N LEU A 87 -11.31 -18.43 6.11
CA LEU A 87 -11.64 -18.60 7.53
C LEU A 87 -12.02 -17.26 8.18
N SER A 88 -11.42 -16.15 7.74
CA SER A 88 -11.73 -14.82 8.25
C SER A 88 -13.16 -14.35 7.92
N ILE A 89 -13.71 -14.75 6.76
CA ILE A 89 -15.07 -14.36 6.33
C ILE A 89 -16.14 -15.39 6.68
N LEU A 90 -15.73 -16.56 7.18
CA LEU A 90 -16.63 -17.65 7.53
C LEU A 90 -17.48 -17.27 8.75
N GLY A 91 -18.77 -17.63 8.72
CA GLY A 91 -19.72 -17.26 9.76
C GLY A 91 -20.26 -15.83 9.66
N ASN A 92 -19.98 -15.13 8.56
CA ASN A 92 -20.51 -13.81 8.24
C ASN A 92 -20.26 -12.73 9.31
N PRO A 93 -18.98 -12.47 9.68
CA PRO A 93 -18.66 -11.44 10.66
C PRO A 93 -19.00 -10.04 10.14
N THR A 94 -19.40 -9.15 11.04
CA THR A 94 -19.73 -7.75 10.74
C THR A 94 -18.48 -6.87 10.57
N VAL A 95 -17.39 -7.19 11.26
CA VAL A 95 -16.11 -6.46 11.18
C VAL A 95 -15.02 -7.43 10.73
N MET A 96 -14.21 -7.02 9.77
CA MET A 96 -13.08 -7.81 9.27
C MET A 96 -11.77 -7.05 9.41
N LEU A 97 -10.72 -7.73 9.83
CA LEU A 97 -9.36 -7.22 9.95
C LEU A 97 -8.43 -8.13 9.14
N TRP A 98 -7.82 -7.58 8.11
CA TRP A 98 -6.97 -8.35 7.21
C TRP A 98 -5.59 -7.74 7.12
N ASP A 99 -4.58 -8.56 7.35
CA ASP A 99 -3.19 -8.15 7.26
C ASP A 99 -2.54 -8.84 6.07
N GLU A 100 -2.27 -8.05 5.03
CA GLU A 100 -1.71 -8.53 3.76
C GLU A 100 -2.48 -9.74 3.20
N PRO A 101 -3.81 -9.63 2.97
CA PRO A 101 -4.64 -10.78 2.62
C PRO A 101 -4.33 -11.37 1.24
N SER A 102 -3.64 -10.62 0.36
CA SER A 102 -3.31 -10.99 -1.01
C SER A 102 -1.86 -11.44 -1.21
N VAL A 103 -1.03 -11.38 -0.16
CA VAL A 103 0.40 -11.68 -0.25
C VAL A 103 0.65 -13.14 -0.65
N GLY A 104 1.62 -13.36 -1.53
CA GLY A 104 1.97 -14.69 -2.02
C GLY A 104 0.97 -15.30 -3.01
N MET A 105 -0.10 -14.58 -3.39
CA MET A 105 -0.98 -14.97 -4.48
C MET A 105 -0.45 -14.47 -5.83
N ASP A 106 -0.79 -15.19 -6.90
CA ASP A 106 -0.59 -14.72 -8.27
C ASP A 106 -1.63 -13.66 -8.67
N VAL A 107 -1.40 -12.98 -9.79
CA VAL A 107 -2.29 -11.88 -10.27
C VAL A 107 -3.73 -12.35 -10.49
N ALA A 108 -3.95 -13.62 -10.84
CA ALA A 108 -5.29 -14.19 -10.95
C ALA A 108 -5.93 -14.38 -9.56
N GLY A 109 -5.18 -14.93 -8.60
CA GLY A 109 -5.59 -15.10 -7.21
C GLY A 109 -5.95 -13.78 -6.52
N GLN A 110 -5.13 -12.74 -6.69
CA GLN A 110 -5.38 -11.40 -6.13
C GLN A 110 -6.68 -10.79 -6.67
N ARG A 111 -6.90 -10.87 -7.99
CA ARG A 111 -8.17 -10.40 -8.62
C ARG A 111 -9.37 -11.19 -8.11
N CYS A 112 -9.21 -12.49 -7.91
CA CYS A 112 -10.26 -13.34 -7.37
C CYS A 112 -10.59 -12.96 -5.93
N LEU A 113 -9.57 -12.79 -5.08
CA LEU A 113 -9.68 -12.35 -3.70
C LEU A 113 -10.43 -11.01 -3.60
N TRP A 114 -10.05 -10.02 -4.41
CA TRP A 114 -10.69 -8.70 -4.37
C TRP A 114 -12.18 -8.73 -4.72
N LYS A 115 -12.59 -9.59 -5.65
CA LYS A 115 -14.03 -9.81 -5.92
C LYS A 115 -14.76 -10.33 -4.68
N VAL A 116 -14.11 -11.21 -3.90
CA VAL A 116 -14.67 -11.74 -2.65
C VAL A 116 -14.72 -10.67 -1.57
N ILE A 117 -13.67 -9.85 -1.43
CA ILE A 117 -13.65 -8.71 -0.52
C ILE A 117 -14.82 -7.77 -0.80
N GLN A 118 -14.95 -7.29 -2.05
CA GLN A 118 -16.03 -6.40 -2.46
C GLN A 118 -17.41 -7.02 -2.20
N ALA A 119 -17.57 -8.32 -2.47
CA ALA A 119 -18.82 -9.02 -2.18
C ALA A 119 -19.09 -9.14 -0.67
N ALA A 120 -18.06 -9.34 0.15
CA ALA A 120 -18.18 -9.45 1.59
C ALA A 120 -18.57 -8.12 2.24
N VAL A 121 -18.01 -6.99 1.79
CA VAL A 121 -18.27 -5.66 2.39
C VAL A 121 -19.43 -4.90 1.73
N ARG A 122 -20.11 -5.48 0.74
CA ARG A 122 -21.18 -4.81 -0.02
C ARG A 122 -22.37 -4.32 0.82
N SER A 123 -22.66 -4.98 1.94
CA SER A 123 -23.75 -4.60 2.83
C SER A 123 -23.34 -3.48 3.78
N LYS A 124 -24.21 -2.48 4.01
CA LYS A 124 -23.95 -1.35 4.92
C LYS A 124 -23.70 -1.72 6.38
N GLU A 125 -24.02 -2.95 6.77
CA GLU A 125 -23.83 -3.48 8.12
C GLU A 125 -22.44 -4.10 8.35
N ARG A 126 -21.56 -4.00 7.36
CA ARG A 126 -20.24 -4.64 7.39
C ARG A 126 -19.13 -3.64 7.11
N ALA A 127 -17.99 -3.82 7.79
CA ALA A 127 -16.81 -3.00 7.62
C ALA A 127 -15.55 -3.87 7.62
N ALA A 128 -14.57 -3.51 6.81
CA ALA A 128 -13.27 -4.16 6.80
C ALA A 128 -12.15 -3.12 6.92
N VAL A 129 -11.08 -3.49 7.61
CA VAL A 129 -9.80 -2.78 7.59
C VAL A 129 -8.77 -3.75 7.04
N LEU A 130 -8.03 -3.33 6.02
CA LEU A 130 -6.95 -4.10 5.45
C LEU A 130 -5.64 -3.29 5.44
N SER A 131 -4.55 -3.93 5.85
CA SER A 131 -3.19 -3.46 5.56
C SER A 131 -2.70 -4.10 4.26
N THR A 132 -2.06 -3.29 3.43
CA THR A 132 -1.48 -3.72 2.16
C THR A 132 -0.28 -2.83 1.83
N HIS A 133 0.75 -3.43 1.26
CA HIS A 133 1.86 -2.73 0.61
C HIS A 133 1.61 -2.50 -0.89
N CYS A 134 0.51 -3.03 -1.43
CA CYS A 134 0.11 -2.86 -2.82
C CYS A 134 -0.82 -1.66 -2.95
N LEU A 135 -0.33 -0.61 -3.61
CA LEU A 135 -1.06 0.65 -3.72
C LEU A 135 -2.29 0.52 -4.61
N GLU A 136 -2.24 -0.37 -5.60
CA GLU A 136 -3.38 -0.74 -6.43
C GLU A 136 -4.54 -1.27 -5.60
N GLU A 137 -4.27 -1.99 -4.51
CA GLU A 137 -5.30 -2.47 -3.59
C GLU A 137 -5.85 -1.34 -2.72
N ALA A 138 -4.98 -0.46 -2.24
CA ALA A 138 -5.38 0.72 -1.47
C ALA A 138 -6.29 1.65 -2.32
N GLU A 139 -6.05 1.75 -3.63
CA GLU A 139 -6.87 2.52 -4.56
C GLU A 139 -8.29 1.98 -4.74
N MET A 140 -8.50 0.70 -4.49
CA MET A 140 -9.82 0.07 -4.56
C MET A 140 -10.63 0.20 -3.26
N CYS A 141 -10.05 0.80 -2.21
CA CYS A 141 -10.70 1.01 -0.92
C CYS A 141 -11.50 2.32 -0.90
N ASP A 142 -12.57 2.35 -0.10
CA ASP A 142 -13.36 3.57 0.12
C ASP A 142 -12.53 4.68 0.77
N ARG A 143 -11.60 4.30 1.66
CA ARG A 143 -10.69 5.18 2.38
C ARG A 143 -9.32 4.53 2.52
N VAL A 144 -8.29 5.36 2.53
CA VAL A 144 -6.89 4.97 2.76
C VAL A 144 -6.37 5.72 3.97
N ALA A 145 -5.61 5.01 4.80
CA ALA A 145 -4.86 5.54 5.92
C ALA A 145 -3.36 5.38 5.63
N VAL A 146 -2.59 6.46 5.69
CA VAL A 146 -1.13 6.42 5.52
C VAL A 146 -0.50 6.51 6.90
N LEU A 147 0.19 5.45 7.30
CA LEU A 147 0.91 5.35 8.56
C LEU A 147 2.42 5.47 8.30
N VAL A 148 3.09 6.38 9.01
CA VAL A 148 4.53 6.64 8.90
C VAL A 148 5.10 6.72 10.30
N GLU A 149 6.13 5.91 10.61
CA GLU A 149 6.75 5.83 11.95
C GLU A 149 5.75 5.71 13.12
N GLY A 150 4.68 4.93 12.90
CA GLY A 150 3.63 4.73 13.90
C GLY A 150 2.65 5.90 14.05
N GLN A 151 2.79 6.97 13.26
CA GLN A 151 1.88 8.11 13.24
C GLN A 151 0.98 8.08 12.00
N LEU A 152 -0.31 8.34 12.20
CA LEU A 152 -1.27 8.47 11.10
C LEU A 152 -1.08 9.83 10.42
N ARG A 153 -0.46 9.84 9.24
CA ARG A 153 -0.18 11.08 8.47
C ARG A 153 -1.35 11.52 7.62
N TYR A 154 -2.15 10.56 7.16
CA TYR A 154 -3.30 10.83 6.30
C TYR A 154 -4.41 9.81 6.54
N ILE A 155 -5.66 10.27 6.48
CA ILE A 155 -6.83 9.42 6.32
C ILE A 155 -7.89 10.13 5.48
N GLY A 156 -8.39 9.48 4.43
CA GLY A 156 -9.34 10.08 3.50
C GLY A 156 -9.56 9.19 2.29
N SER A 157 -10.23 9.68 1.25
CA SER A 157 -10.38 8.90 0.01
C SER A 157 -9.05 8.83 -0.77
N PRO A 158 -8.84 7.81 -1.61
CA PRO A 158 -7.70 7.79 -2.55
C PRO A 158 -7.67 9.02 -3.47
N GLU A 159 -8.85 9.50 -3.88
CA GLU A 159 -8.97 10.69 -4.74
C GLU A 159 -8.53 11.98 -4.03
N GLU A 160 -8.93 12.16 -2.77
CA GLU A 160 -8.49 13.28 -1.93
C GLU A 160 -6.98 13.23 -1.69
N LEU A 161 -6.41 12.03 -1.51
CA LEU A 161 -4.97 11.83 -1.33
C LEU A 161 -4.22 12.31 -2.58
N ARG A 162 -4.68 11.89 -3.76
CA ARG A 162 -4.13 12.34 -5.06
C ARG A 162 -4.31 13.83 -5.26
N ARG A 163 -5.47 14.41 -4.94
CA ARG A 163 -5.71 15.85 -5.10
C ARG A 163 -4.83 16.68 -4.15
N ARG A 164 -4.63 16.22 -2.92
CA ARG A 164 -3.91 16.98 -1.90
C ARG A 164 -2.39 16.86 -2.04
N PHE A 165 -1.89 15.72 -2.48
CA PHE A 165 -0.45 15.43 -2.50
C PHE A 165 0.09 15.06 -3.89
N GLY A 166 -0.78 14.81 -4.87
CA GLY A 166 -0.42 14.31 -6.21
C GLY A 166 -0.56 15.33 -7.34
N MET A 167 -0.81 16.61 -7.05
CA MET A 167 -0.88 17.67 -8.08
C MET A 167 0.50 18.19 -8.49
N SER A 168 1.38 17.29 -8.89
CA SER A 168 2.68 17.63 -9.45
C SER A 168 3.05 16.68 -10.60
N TYR A 169 3.88 17.15 -11.51
CA TYR A 169 4.58 16.26 -12.43
C TYR A 169 5.89 15.79 -11.80
N HIS A 170 6.24 14.54 -12.11
CA HIS A 170 7.52 13.95 -11.79
C HIS A 170 8.35 13.90 -13.09
N LEU A 171 9.43 14.66 -13.12
CA LEU A 171 10.38 14.67 -14.22
C LEU A 171 11.65 13.92 -13.79
N GLU A 172 11.91 12.81 -14.48
CA GLU A 172 13.14 12.05 -14.35
C GLU A 172 14.03 12.33 -15.56
N VAL A 173 15.29 12.64 -15.30
CA VAL A 173 16.27 12.96 -16.34
C VAL A 173 17.57 12.23 -16.08
N LYS A 174 18.06 11.53 -17.10
CA LYS A 174 19.33 10.80 -17.04
C LYS A 174 20.34 11.40 -18.02
N PRO A 175 21.23 12.30 -17.56
CA PRO A 175 22.30 12.83 -18.41
C PRO A 175 23.38 11.77 -18.70
N LYS A 176 23.98 11.81 -19.90
CA LYS A 176 25.17 10.99 -20.23
C LYS A 176 26.41 11.39 -19.43
N ASP A 177 26.52 12.66 -19.07
CA ASP A 177 27.62 13.20 -18.27
C ASP A 177 27.08 13.98 -17.08
N MET A 178 27.29 13.43 -15.88
CA MET A 178 26.87 14.04 -14.62
C MET A 178 27.58 15.36 -14.31
N ARG A 179 28.69 15.69 -14.99
CA ARG A 179 29.35 17.00 -14.85
C ARG A 179 28.49 18.15 -15.35
N GLN A 180 27.52 17.88 -16.23
CA GLN A 180 26.57 18.88 -16.73
C GLN A 180 25.32 19.02 -15.85
N SER A 181 25.26 18.32 -14.71
CA SER A 181 24.06 18.28 -13.87
C SER A 181 23.59 19.66 -13.38
N ASP A 182 24.51 20.57 -13.04
CA ASP A 182 24.14 21.90 -12.55
C ASP A 182 23.65 22.83 -13.69
N ALA A 183 24.25 22.71 -14.88
CA ALA A 183 23.80 23.45 -16.06
C ALA A 183 22.43 22.93 -16.53
N LEU A 184 22.23 21.61 -16.51
CA LEU A 184 20.94 20.98 -16.79
C LEU A 184 19.88 21.36 -15.74
N HIS A 185 20.26 21.45 -14.46
CA HIS A 185 19.35 21.91 -13.42
C HIS A 185 18.89 23.34 -13.69
N SER A 186 19.81 24.23 -14.09
CA SER A 186 19.49 25.62 -14.45
C SER A 186 18.54 25.68 -15.64
N GLU A 187 18.75 24.86 -16.67
CA GLU A 187 17.83 24.74 -17.81
C GLU A 187 16.44 24.28 -17.35
N ILE A 188 16.36 23.24 -16.51
CA ILE A 188 15.09 22.72 -16.01
C ILE A 188 14.33 23.80 -15.21
N LEU A 189 15.02 24.60 -14.40
CA LEU A 189 14.42 25.74 -13.69
C LEU A 189 13.92 26.83 -14.65
N GLN A 190 14.58 27.04 -15.80
CA GLN A 190 14.05 27.94 -16.83
C GLN A 190 12.80 27.38 -17.51
N LEU A 191 12.74 26.06 -17.71
CA LEU A 191 11.57 25.41 -18.29
C LEU A 191 10.39 25.34 -17.31
N PHE A 192 10.69 25.11 -16.04
CA PHE A 192 9.76 24.88 -14.94
C PHE A 192 10.25 25.63 -13.68
N PRO A 193 9.88 26.90 -13.50
CA PRO A 193 10.41 27.73 -12.40
C PRO A 193 10.19 27.17 -11.00
N GLY A 194 9.11 26.43 -10.76
CA GLY A 194 8.83 25.76 -9.49
C GLY A 194 9.37 24.34 -9.36
N ALA A 195 10.28 23.90 -10.23
CA ALA A 195 10.83 22.55 -10.17
C ALA A 195 11.76 22.35 -8.96
N ALA A 196 11.30 21.56 -7.99
CA ALA A 196 12.10 21.16 -6.83
C ALA A 196 12.86 19.86 -7.12
N ARG A 197 14.20 19.89 -7.02
CA ARG A 197 15.03 18.68 -7.19
C ARG A 197 14.86 17.78 -5.96
N GLN A 198 14.26 16.61 -6.14
CA GLN A 198 13.99 15.68 -5.04
C GLN A 198 15.14 14.72 -4.76
N LYS A 199 15.77 14.17 -5.81
CA LYS A 199 16.77 13.10 -5.67
C LYS A 199 17.88 13.23 -6.70
N ARG A 200 19.07 12.82 -6.28
CA ARG A 200 20.22 12.55 -7.13
C ARG A 200 20.73 11.15 -6.77
N ILE A 201 20.41 10.16 -7.60
CA ILE A 201 20.89 8.78 -7.41
C ILE A 201 21.76 8.42 -8.60
N SER A 202 23.06 8.26 -8.38
CA SER A 202 24.07 7.86 -9.39
C SER A 202 24.07 8.77 -10.64
N SER A 203 23.23 8.46 -11.63
CA SER A 203 23.07 9.18 -12.91
C SER A 203 21.65 9.69 -13.17
N LEU A 204 20.73 9.59 -12.21
CA LEU A 204 19.34 10.00 -12.35
C LEU A 204 19.07 11.26 -11.52
N LEU A 205 18.51 12.27 -12.17
CA LEU A 205 18.03 13.49 -11.56
C LEU A 205 16.50 13.48 -11.56
N THR A 206 15.91 13.77 -10.41
CA THR A 206 14.46 13.73 -10.23
C THR A 206 13.95 15.07 -9.76
N TYR A 207 12.92 15.58 -10.43
CA TYR A 207 12.29 16.86 -10.15
C TYR A 207 10.80 16.70 -9.91
N LYS A 208 10.29 17.41 -8.90
CA LYS A 208 8.86 17.62 -8.66
C LYS A 208 8.49 18.99 -9.22
N ILE A 209 7.55 19.01 -10.15
CA ILE A 209 7.08 20.22 -10.84
C ILE A 209 5.64 20.46 -10.42
N SER A 210 5.33 21.62 -9.83
CA SER A 210 3.94 21.96 -9.51
C SER A 210 3.09 21.98 -10.78
N MET A 211 1.86 21.46 -10.71
CA MET A 211 0.90 21.57 -11.82
C MET A 211 0.56 23.03 -12.16
N GLU A 212 0.67 23.95 -11.20
CA GLU A 212 0.43 25.38 -11.41
C GLU A 212 1.50 26.02 -12.31
N ASP A 213 2.72 25.50 -12.26
CA ASP A 213 3.86 25.95 -13.07
C ASP A 213 4.03 25.13 -14.36
N ALA A 214 3.17 24.14 -14.57
CA ALA A 214 3.33 23.20 -15.67
C ALA A 214 2.84 23.80 -16.99
N LEU A 215 3.74 23.89 -17.96
CA LEU A 215 3.40 24.15 -19.36
C LEU A 215 2.41 23.10 -19.88
N PRO A 216 1.62 23.40 -20.92
CA PRO A 216 0.89 22.37 -21.65
C PRO A 216 1.83 21.23 -22.04
N LEU A 217 1.40 19.98 -21.85
CA LEU A 217 2.27 18.80 -22.02
C LEU A 217 3.02 18.81 -23.36
N SER A 218 2.38 19.24 -24.46
CA SER A 218 3.02 19.36 -25.77
C SER A 218 4.23 20.31 -25.77
N GLN A 219 4.12 21.44 -25.08
CA GLN A 219 5.22 22.40 -24.96
C GLN A 219 6.29 21.90 -24.00
N ALA A 220 5.91 21.26 -22.89
CA ALA A 220 6.84 20.62 -21.97
C ALA A 220 7.70 19.58 -22.69
N PHE A 221 7.08 18.65 -23.43
CA PHE A 221 7.80 17.64 -24.21
C PHE A 221 8.65 18.26 -25.32
N SER A 222 8.16 19.26 -26.06
CA SER A 222 8.96 19.93 -27.09
C SER A 222 10.22 20.59 -26.53
N LYS A 223 10.13 21.22 -25.36
CA LYS A 223 11.26 21.85 -24.68
C LYS A 223 12.23 20.82 -24.08
N LEU A 224 11.70 19.74 -23.50
CA LEU A 224 12.51 18.63 -22.98
C LEU A 224 13.28 17.90 -24.10
N GLU A 225 12.70 17.75 -25.29
CA GLU A 225 13.41 17.21 -26.46
C GLU A 225 14.56 18.13 -26.92
N ALA A 226 14.37 19.45 -26.90
CA ALA A 226 15.45 20.38 -27.20
C ALA A 226 16.57 20.28 -26.14
N ALA A 227 16.21 20.22 -24.85
CA ALA A 227 17.17 20.01 -23.77
C ALA A 227 17.90 18.66 -23.90
N LYS A 228 17.22 17.60 -24.33
CA LYS A 228 17.83 16.28 -24.61
C LYS A 228 18.94 16.36 -25.64
N GLN A 229 18.77 17.14 -26.69
CA GLN A 229 19.81 17.34 -27.70
C GLN A 229 20.97 18.18 -27.17
N ASN A 230 20.68 19.27 -26.46
CA ASN A 230 21.70 20.20 -25.95
C ASN A 230 22.58 19.59 -24.84
N PHE A 231 21.97 18.85 -23.91
CA PHE A 231 22.64 18.25 -22.75
C PHE A 231 22.95 16.76 -22.92
N ARG A 232 22.69 16.21 -24.13
CA ARG A 232 22.92 14.80 -24.48
C ARG A 232 22.33 13.84 -23.46
N LEU A 233 21.05 14.01 -23.12
CA LEU A 233 20.35 13.13 -22.19
C LEU A 233 20.21 11.73 -22.80
N GLU A 234 20.41 10.67 -22.01
CA GLU A 234 20.11 9.29 -22.43
C GLU A 234 18.60 9.13 -22.56
N GLU A 235 17.89 9.50 -21.49
CA GLU A 235 16.46 9.35 -21.35
C GLU A 235 15.90 10.45 -20.45
N TYR A 236 14.61 10.74 -20.65
CA TYR A 236 13.81 11.50 -19.70
C TYR A 236 12.41 10.90 -19.65
N SER A 237 11.73 11.08 -18.52
CA SER A 237 10.33 10.69 -18.32
C SER A 237 9.61 11.82 -17.61
N LEU A 238 8.47 12.24 -18.15
CA LEU A 238 7.56 13.19 -17.52
C LEU A 238 6.24 12.47 -17.25
N SER A 239 5.90 12.29 -15.97
CA SER A 239 4.72 11.56 -15.54
C SER A 239 3.94 12.33 -14.47
N LEU A 240 2.64 12.07 -14.35
CA LEU A 240 1.85 12.61 -13.26
C LEU A 240 2.23 11.90 -11.95
N HIS A 241 2.20 12.63 -10.83
CA HIS A 241 2.45 12.05 -9.52
C HIS A 241 1.50 10.88 -9.23
N THR A 242 2.06 9.68 -9.02
CA THR A 242 1.28 8.49 -8.64
C THR A 242 1.05 8.43 -7.13
N LEU A 243 0.09 7.61 -6.67
CA LEU A 243 -0.02 7.34 -5.23
C LEU A 243 1.25 6.74 -4.64
N GLN A 244 2.03 6.02 -5.44
CA GLN A 244 3.33 5.52 -5.03
C GLN A 244 4.31 6.63 -4.73
N GLN A 245 4.36 7.65 -5.57
CA GLN A 245 5.21 8.81 -5.32
C GLN A 245 4.70 9.63 -4.13
N VAL A 246 3.39 9.77 -3.96
CA VAL A 246 2.80 10.38 -2.74
C VAL A 246 3.24 9.63 -1.48
N PHE A 247 3.18 8.31 -1.50
CA PHE A 247 3.62 7.48 -0.38
C PHE A 247 5.13 7.61 -0.11
N MET A 248 5.94 7.67 -1.17
CA MET A 248 7.38 7.92 -1.04
C MET A 248 7.68 9.29 -0.44
N ASP A 249 6.97 10.35 -0.84
CA ASP A 249 7.14 11.70 -0.28
C ASP A 249 6.87 11.70 1.24
N PHE A 250 5.79 11.04 1.69
CA PHE A 250 5.50 10.87 3.12
C PHE A 250 6.62 10.18 3.91
N SER A 251 7.41 9.32 3.25
CA SER A 251 8.54 8.64 3.87
C SER A 251 9.83 9.47 3.84
N ARG A 252 9.93 10.45 2.94
CA ARG A 252 11.12 11.32 2.77
C ARG A 252 11.09 12.55 3.66
N ASP A 253 9.90 13.04 4.03
CA ASP A 253 9.74 14.07 5.07
C ASP A 253 10.38 13.63 6.42
N LEU A 254 10.78 12.36 6.55
CA LEU A 254 11.53 11.81 7.69
C LEU A 254 13.05 11.98 7.57
N GLU A 255 13.59 12.07 6.35
CA GLU A 255 15.03 12.11 6.07
C GLU A 255 15.60 13.54 6.04
N GLU A 256 14.77 14.58 6.17
CA GLU A 256 15.19 15.95 6.45
C GLU A 256 14.98 16.29 7.94
N PRO A 257 15.86 15.86 8.87
CA PRO A 257 16.12 16.69 10.02
C PRO A 257 16.88 17.93 9.53
N ASP A 258 16.38 19.11 9.87
CA ASP A 258 17.06 20.39 9.71
C ASP A 258 18.57 20.29 10.05
N LEU A 259 19.42 20.08 9.05
CA LEU A 259 20.87 20.11 9.18
C LEU A 259 21.43 21.53 9.05
N GLU A 260 20.58 22.57 9.14
CA GLU A 260 20.99 23.97 9.13
C GLU A 260 20.65 24.75 10.42
N ALA A 261 20.08 24.10 11.46
CA ALA A 261 19.75 24.78 12.73
C ALA A 261 20.71 24.46 13.90
N ALA A 262 21.81 23.75 13.69
CA ALA A 262 22.77 23.37 14.73
C ALA A 262 24.16 24.00 14.54
N SER A 263 24.21 25.27 14.15
CA SER A 263 25.45 26.06 14.22
C SER A 263 25.18 27.49 14.67
N GLU A 264 24.55 27.68 15.82
CA GLU A 264 24.72 28.89 16.64
C GLU A 264 24.09 28.68 18.03
N GLY A 265 24.91 28.73 19.08
CA GLY A 265 24.42 28.72 20.47
C GLY A 265 25.15 27.80 21.45
N SER A 266 26.49 27.86 21.49
CA SER A 266 27.23 27.38 22.67
C SER A 266 27.14 28.42 23.80
N ALA A 267 26.95 27.91 25.02
CA ALA A 267 27.05 28.55 26.33
C ALA A 267 25.80 29.28 26.87
N GLU A 268 25.13 28.69 27.86
CA GLU A 268 25.47 28.94 29.27
C GLU A 268 24.85 27.88 30.21
N GLN A 269 25.60 27.60 31.27
CA GLN A 269 25.34 26.62 32.32
C GLN A 269 24.28 27.13 33.30
N GLY A 270 23.50 26.21 33.87
CA GLY A 270 22.62 26.51 35.00
C GLY A 270 22.00 25.25 35.58
N LEU A 271 22.76 24.55 36.42
CA LEU A 271 22.25 23.57 37.39
C LEU A 271 21.02 24.13 38.12
N LEU A 272 20.03 23.27 38.39
CA LEU A 272 19.46 23.06 39.74
C LEU A 272 18.32 22.03 39.68
N GLN A 273 18.60 20.87 40.27
CA GLN A 273 17.66 19.98 40.94
C GLN A 273 17.73 20.30 42.45
N PRO A 274 16.77 19.90 43.30
CA PRO A 274 16.04 18.61 43.30
C PRO A 274 14.54 18.69 42.99
#